data_AF-A0A1J3JBM1-F1
#
_entry.id   AF-A0A1J3JBM1-F1
#
_cell.length_a   1.000
_cell.length_b   1.000
_cell.length_c   1.000
_cell.angle_alpha   90.00
_cell.angle_beta   90.00
_cell.angle_gamma   90.00
#
_symmetry.space_group_name_H-M   'P 1'
#
loop_
_entity.id
_entity.type
_entity.pdbx_description
1 polymer ?
#
loop_
_entity_poly.entity_id
_entity_poly.type
_entity_poly.pdbx_seq_one_letter_code
_entity_poly.pdbx_strand_id
1 'polypeptide(L)'
;MVMARTKHKIEMYIDAMKELEEKARACYEGPIDLSSNKFPQMLVLDGCFVLELFRGANEGFSKLGYGRNDPVFAMRGSMHSIQRDMIMLENQLPLFVLNRLLEVQLGTNNKTGLVAQLAIRDRAKRGWY
;
A
#
# COMPACT_ATOMS: atom_id res chain seq x y z
N MET A 1 12.25 -0.33 3.09
CA MET A 1 11.05 0.45 3.43
C MET A 1 11.06 1.83 2.76
N VAL A 2 9.96 2.20 2.11
CA VAL A 2 9.79 3.36 1.22
C VAL A 2 10.21 4.68 1.86
N MET A 3 10.00 4.82 3.17
CA MET A 3 10.35 6.01 3.95
C MET A 3 11.87 6.24 4.05
N ALA A 4 12.67 5.16 4.07
CA ALA A 4 14.13 5.26 4.04
C ALA A 4 14.66 5.71 2.67
N ARG A 5 13.84 5.63 1.61
CA ARG A 5 14.22 5.97 0.23
C ARG A 5 13.75 7.37 -0.19
N THR A 6 12.59 7.81 0.30
CA THR A 6 12.00 9.11 -0.06
C THR A 6 12.49 10.28 0.80
N LYS A 7 13.25 10.02 1.89
CA LYS A 7 13.62 11.04 2.91
C LYS A 7 12.41 11.78 3.53
N HIS A 8 11.20 11.27 3.36
CA HIS A 8 10.00 11.86 3.93
C HIS A 8 9.91 11.56 5.43
N LYS A 9 9.44 12.53 6.20
CA LYS A 9 9.14 12.32 7.62
C LYS A 9 7.91 11.43 7.77
N ILE A 10 7.95 10.48 8.70
CA ILE A 10 6.80 9.63 9.03
C ILE A 10 5.56 10.46 9.40
N GLU A 11 5.79 11.60 10.04
CA GLU A 11 4.79 12.59 10.45
C GLU A 11 3.87 12.97 9.28
N MET A 12 4.41 13.19 8.08
CA MET A 12 3.61 13.54 6.90
C MET A 12 2.61 12.45 6.51
N TYR A 13 2.99 11.19 6.65
CA TYR A 13 2.10 10.07 6.37
C TYR A 13 1.06 9.90 7.47
N ILE A 14 1.46 10.06 8.73
CA ILE A 14 0.55 9.98 9.88
C ILE A 14 -0.50 11.09 9.79
N ASP A 15 -0.10 12.32 9.47
CA ASP A 15 -1.02 13.45 9.34
C ASP A 15 -2.00 13.24 8.18
N ALA A 16 -1.53 12.74 7.04
CA ALA A 16 -2.40 12.38 5.92
C ALA A 16 -3.39 11.24 6.27
N MET A 17 -3.01 10.30 7.15
CA MET A 17 -3.90 9.23 7.61
C MET A 17 -4.86 9.70 8.71
N LYS A 18 -4.49 10.71 9.52
CA LYS A 18 -5.40 11.34 10.48
C LYS A 18 -6.58 12.01 9.78
N GLU A 19 -6.35 12.68 8.64
CA GLU A 19 -7.41 13.25 7.80
C GLU A 19 -8.42 12.19 7.31
N LEU A 20 -7.98 10.94 7.20
CA LEU A 20 -8.78 9.81 6.73
C LEU A 20 -9.32 8.93 7.86
N GLU A 21 -8.98 9.21 9.11
CA GLU A 21 -9.22 8.31 10.24
C GLU A 21 -10.71 7.99 10.40
N GLU A 22 -11.57 9.00 10.44
CA GLU A 22 -13.02 8.78 10.62
C GLU A 22 -13.60 7.93 9.48
N LYS A 23 -13.24 8.26 8.24
CA LYS A 23 -13.71 7.54 7.06
C LYS A 23 -13.18 6.10 7.03
N ALA A 24 -11.93 5.89 7.44
CA ALA A 24 -11.32 4.57 7.52
C ALA A 24 -11.94 3.73 8.63
N ARG A 25 -12.17 4.29 9.83
CA ARG A 25 -12.87 3.61 10.92
C ARG A 25 -14.26 3.16 10.54
N ALA A 26 -14.99 3.98 9.78
CA ALA A 26 -16.33 3.65 9.27
C ALA A 26 -16.35 2.46 8.29
N CYS A 27 -15.21 2.05 7.74
CA CYS A 27 -15.11 0.88 6.87
C CYS A 27 -14.93 -0.44 7.63
N TYR A 28 -14.63 -0.41 8.94
CA TYR A 28 -14.47 -1.62 9.73
C TYR A 28 -15.75 -1.90 10.53
N GLU A 29 -16.12 -3.18 10.61
CA GLU A 29 -17.22 -3.61 11.47
C GLU A 29 -16.76 -3.66 12.93
N GLY A 30 -17.49 -2.96 13.81
CA GLY A 30 -17.26 -2.95 15.25
C GLY A 30 -16.34 -1.82 15.75
N PRO A 31 -16.34 -1.56 17.07
CA PRO A 31 -15.53 -0.52 17.66
C PRO A 31 -14.04 -0.90 17.60
N ILE A 32 -13.24 -0.07 16.95
CA ILE A 32 -11.79 -0.19 16.97
C ILE A 32 -11.25 0.51 18.22
N ASP A 33 -10.87 -0.27 19.24
CA ASP A 33 -10.23 0.22 20.47
C ASP A 33 -8.74 0.56 20.27
N LEU A 34 -8.47 1.36 19.24
CA LEU A 34 -7.17 1.99 19.00
C LEU A 34 -7.31 3.48 19.21
N SER A 35 -6.33 4.08 19.86
CA SER A 35 -6.29 5.55 20.00
C SER A 35 -6.08 6.22 18.64
N SER A 36 -6.51 7.48 18.50
CA SER A 36 -6.27 8.30 17.30
C SER A 36 -4.80 8.59 16.99
N ASN A 37 -3.88 8.14 17.85
CA ASN A 37 -2.45 8.12 17.53
C ASN A 37 -2.02 6.79 16.92
N LYS A 38 -2.57 5.66 17.37
CA LYS A 38 -2.18 4.32 16.92
C LYS A 38 -2.90 3.90 15.64
N PHE A 39 -4.15 4.31 15.46
CA PHE A 39 -4.92 3.93 14.29
C PHE A 39 -4.34 4.48 12.98
N PRO A 40 -4.01 5.78 12.86
CA PRO A 40 -3.34 6.29 11.66
C PRO A 40 -1.97 5.64 11.41
N GLN A 41 -1.21 5.32 12.47
CA GLN A 41 0.08 4.62 12.34
C GLN A 41 -0.09 3.21 11.75
N MET A 42 -1.12 2.48 12.19
CA MET A 42 -1.47 1.16 11.63
C MET A 42 -1.81 1.29 10.14
N LEU A 43 -2.64 2.25 9.75
CA LEU A 43 -2.95 2.50 8.32
C LEU A 43 -1.70 2.82 7.48
N VAL A 44 -0.77 3.61 8.02
CA VAL A 44 0.51 3.90 7.33
C VAL A 44 1.33 2.62 7.13
N LEU A 45 1.48 1.81 8.18
CA LEU A 45 2.26 0.58 8.13
C LEU A 45 1.68 -0.41 7.13
N ASP A 46 0.39 -0.70 7.25
CA ASP A 46 -0.31 -1.68 6.41
C ASP A 46 -0.35 -1.21 4.96
N GLY A 47 -0.67 0.07 4.74
CA GLY A 47 -0.70 0.64 3.39
C GLY A 47 0.67 0.74 2.73
N CYS A 48 1.73 1.06 3.49
CA CYS A 48 3.09 1.06 2.94
C CYS A 48 3.54 -0.36 2.57
N PHE A 49 3.22 -1.36 3.39
CA PHE A 49 3.52 -2.76 3.10
C PHE A 49 2.87 -3.21 1.79
N VAL A 50 1.57 -2.92 1.63
CA VAL A 50 0.80 -3.21 0.41
C VAL A 50 1.39 -2.51 -0.82
N LEU A 51 1.78 -1.24 -0.72
CA LEU A 51 2.40 -0.50 -1.82
C LEU A 51 3.76 -1.08 -2.22
N GLU A 52 4.58 -1.50 -1.26
CA GLU A 52 5.86 -2.15 -1.56
C GLU A 52 5.70 -3.50 -2.21
N LEU A 53 4.71 -4.27 -1.78
CA LEU A 53 4.35 -5.54 -2.36
C LEU A 53 3.93 -5.38 -3.83
N PHE A 54 3.08 -4.40 -4.15
CA PHE A 54 2.71 -4.08 -5.53
C PHE A 54 3.91 -3.65 -6.39
N ARG A 55 4.78 -2.78 -5.85
CA ARG A 55 6.00 -2.36 -6.57
C ARG A 55 6.93 -3.54 -6.81
N GLY A 56 7.11 -4.41 -5.83
CA GLY A 56 7.98 -5.58 -5.96
C GLY A 56 7.41 -6.63 -6.91
N ALA A 57 6.09 -6.74 -6.98
CA ALA A 57 5.43 -7.58 -7.97
C ALA A 57 5.61 -7.07 -9.41
N ASN A 58 5.58 -5.75 -9.61
CA ASN A 58 5.68 -5.16 -10.95
C ASN A 58 7.14 -4.94 -11.42
N GLU A 59 8.03 -4.50 -10.54
CA GLU A 59 9.42 -4.13 -10.85
C GLU A 59 10.42 -5.25 -10.51
N GLY A 60 10.03 -6.16 -9.61
CA GLY A 60 10.86 -7.21 -9.05
C GLY A 60 11.45 -6.82 -7.68
N PHE A 61 11.20 -7.62 -6.64
CA PHE A 61 11.69 -7.40 -5.27
C PHE A 61 13.21 -7.19 -5.19
N SER A 62 13.99 -7.90 -6.02
CA SER A 62 15.44 -7.70 -6.09
C SER A 62 15.86 -6.31 -6.57
N LYS A 63 15.07 -5.66 -7.45
CA LYS A 63 15.32 -4.27 -7.87
C LYS A 63 14.95 -3.27 -6.78
N LEU A 64 13.96 -3.63 -5.96
CA LEU A 64 13.66 -2.91 -4.72
C LEU A 64 14.66 -3.22 -3.60
N GLY A 65 15.82 -3.81 -3.86
CA GLY A 65 16.85 -4.05 -2.85
C GLY A 65 16.51 -5.12 -1.81
N TYR A 66 15.45 -5.91 -2.03
CA TYR A 66 15.16 -7.07 -1.20
C TYR A 66 15.99 -8.27 -1.66
N GLY A 67 16.79 -8.81 -0.74
CA GLY A 67 17.63 -9.98 -0.99
C GLY A 67 16.80 -11.25 -1.21
N ARG A 68 17.40 -12.28 -1.82
CA ARG A 68 16.76 -13.60 -2.00
C ARG A 68 16.48 -14.36 -0.70
N ASN A 69 16.96 -13.85 0.43
CA ASN A 69 16.72 -14.42 1.74
C ASN A 69 15.69 -13.60 2.54
N ASP A 70 15.04 -12.61 1.92
CA ASP A 70 13.99 -11.86 2.59
C ASP A 70 12.77 -12.77 2.82
N PRO A 71 12.40 -13.07 4.08
CA PRO A 71 11.37 -14.05 4.39
C PRO A 71 9.99 -13.65 3.87
N VAL A 72 9.79 -12.37 3.55
CA VAL A 72 8.51 -11.82 3.11
C VAL A 72 8.52 -11.55 1.60
N PHE A 73 9.62 -11.01 1.07
CA PHE A 73 9.70 -10.52 -0.31
C PHE A 73 10.50 -11.42 -1.27
N ALA A 74 11.18 -12.47 -0.79
CA ALA A 74 11.97 -13.34 -1.67
C ALA A 74 11.19 -14.52 -2.28
N MET A 75 10.01 -14.85 -1.75
CA MET A 75 9.27 -16.04 -2.15
C MET A 75 8.46 -15.80 -3.42
N ARG A 76 9.09 -15.95 -4.60
CA ARG A 76 8.43 -15.82 -5.92
C ARG A 76 7.18 -16.69 -6.08
N GLY A 77 7.11 -17.84 -5.41
CA GLY A 77 5.96 -18.75 -5.44
C GLY A 77 4.72 -18.21 -4.69
N SER A 78 4.91 -17.31 -3.73
CA SER A 78 3.82 -16.77 -2.90
C SER A 78 3.08 -15.62 -3.58
N MET A 79 3.60 -15.05 -4.67
CA MET A 79 2.99 -13.89 -5.33
C MET A 79 1.56 -14.14 -5.81
N HIS A 80 1.27 -15.36 -6.29
CA HIS A 80 -0.06 -15.70 -6.79
C HIS A 80 -1.09 -15.89 -5.66
N SER A 81 -0.63 -16.35 -4.50
CA SER A 81 -1.44 -16.44 -3.27
C SER A 81 -1.64 -15.07 -2.65
N ILE A 82 -0.57 -14.28 -2.55
CA ILE A 82 -0.60 -12.92 -2.02
C ILE A 82 -1.52 -12.03 -2.87
N GLN A 83 -1.51 -12.14 -4.21
CA GLN A 83 -2.45 -11.39 -5.06
C GLN A 83 -3.91 -11.78 -4.83
N ARG A 84 -4.20 -13.06 -4.55
CA ARG A 84 -5.54 -13.50 -4.15
C ARG A 84 -5.92 -12.99 -2.76
N ASP A 85 -4.98 -12.98 -1.83
CA ASP A 85 -5.16 -12.41 -0.50
C ASP A 85 -5.33 -10.88 -0.57
N MET A 86 -4.74 -10.20 -1.56
CA MET A 86 -4.92 -8.76 -1.80
C MET A 86 -6.33 -8.41 -2.28
N ILE A 87 -7.01 -9.32 -2.97
CA ILE A 87 -8.45 -9.19 -3.27
C ILE A 87 -9.27 -9.31 -1.97
N MET A 88 -8.83 -10.11 -1.01
CA MET A 88 -9.42 -10.17 0.34
C MET A 88 -9.01 -8.99 1.22
N LEU A 89 -7.94 -8.27 0.87
CA LEU A 89 -7.41 -7.12 1.61
C LEU A 89 -8.26 -5.86 1.38
N GLU A 90 -9.09 -5.81 0.35
CA GLU A 90 -10.17 -4.81 0.22
C GLU A 90 -11.12 -4.84 1.43
N ASN A 91 -11.26 -5.98 2.13
CA ASN A 91 -12.02 -6.07 3.37
C ASN A 91 -11.25 -5.59 4.62
N GLN A 92 -9.92 -5.42 4.56
CA GLN A 92 -9.10 -5.04 5.72
C GLN A 92 -8.47 -3.65 5.59
N LEU A 93 -8.27 -3.12 4.38
CA LEU A 93 -7.70 -1.80 4.18
C LEU A 93 -8.46 -1.08 3.05
N PRO A 94 -9.15 0.03 3.36
CA PRO A 94 -9.91 0.75 2.33
C PRO A 94 -8.99 1.30 1.22
N LEU A 95 -9.34 1.09 -0.05
CA LEU A 95 -8.51 1.49 -1.20
C LEU A 95 -8.12 2.98 -1.21
N PHE A 96 -8.95 3.86 -0.64
CA PHE A 96 -8.63 5.30 -0.56
C PHE A 96 -7.44 5.60 0.35
N VAL A 97 -7.13 4.74 1.33
CA VAL A 97 -5.92 4.82 2.18
C VAL A 97 -4.68 4.65 1.32
N LEU A 98 -4.67 3.64 0.44
CA LEU A 98 -3.56 3.38 -0.49
C LEU A 98 -3.37 4.53 -1.49
N ASN A 99 -4.46 5.07 -2.03
CA ASN A 99 -4.41 6.24 -2.92
C ASN A 99 -3.74 7.43 -2.23
N ARG A 100 -4.17 7.75 -1.01
CA ARG A 100 -3.63 8.88 -0.25
C ARG A 100 -2.16 8.69 0.11
N LEU A 101 -1.77 7.47 0.52
CA LEU A 101 -0.36 7.15 0.79
C LEU A 101 0.51 7.31 -0.47
N LEU A 102 0.00 6.89 -1.63
CA LEU A 102 0.71 7.03 -2.89
C LEU A 102 0.87 8.50 -3.30
N GLU A 103 -0.16 9.33 -3.10
CA GLU A 103 -0.08 10.79 -3.31
C GLU A 103 1.03 11.42 -2.46
N VAL A 104 1.08 11.07 -1.17
CA VAL A 104 2.12 11.57 -0.23
C VAL A 104 3.50 11.04 -0.63
N GLN A 105 3.62 9.79 -1.10
CA GLN A 105 4.90 9.23 -1.56
C GLN A 105 5.41 9.92 -2.83
N LEU A 106 4.53 10.30 -3.75
CA LEU A 106 4.90 10.92 -5.03
C LEU A 106 5.10 12.43 -4.93
N GLY A 107 4.78 13.04 -3.79
CA GLY A 107 4.94 14.48 -3.55
C GLY A 107 4.03 15.35 -4.43
N THR A 108 3.01 14.76 -5.06
CA THR A 108 2.12 15.45 -5.98
C THR A 108 0.77 15.69 -5.33
N ASN A 109 0.55 16.92 -4.86
CA ASN A 109 -0.79 17.48 -4.77
C ASN A 109 -1.42 17.38 -6.17
N ASN A 110 -2.33 16.42 -6.39
CA ASN A 110 -3.22 16.27 -7.57
C ASN A 110 -2.81 15.23 -8.64
N LYS A 111 -2.70 13.94 -8.29
CA LYS A 111 -2.79 12.83 -9.29
C LYS A 111 -3.61 11.64 -8.78
N THR A 112 -4.90 11.88 -8.61
CA THR A 112 -5.93 10.85 -8.46
C THR A 112 -5.85 9.88 -9.65
N GLY A 113 -5.69 8.57 -9.41
CA GLY A 113 -5.80 7.53 -10.46
C GLY A 113 -4.56 6.67 -10.76
N LEU A 114 -3.45 6.83 -10.04
CA LEU A 114 -2.26 5.99 -10.27
C LEU A 114 -2.43 4.53 -9.84
N VAL A 115 -3.24 4.25 -8.81
CA VAL A 115 -3.59 2.86 -8.46
C VAL A 115 -4.39 2.20 -9.59
N ALA A 116 -5.31 2.94 -10.21
CA ALA A 116 -6.02 2.48 -11.40
C ALA A 116 -5.05 2.28 -12.59
N GLN A 117 -4.07 3.15 -12.78
CA GLN A 117 -3.06 2.97 -13.84
C GLN A 117 -2.11 1.78 -13.58
N LEU A 118 -1.74 1.51 -12.33
CA LEU A 118 -0.97 0.32 -11.96
C LEU A 118 -1.78 -0.96 -12.18
N ALA A 119 -3.08 -0.95 -11.84
CA ALA A 119 -3.99 -2.06 -12.10
C ALA A 119 -4.27 -2.28 -13.59
N ILE A 120 -4.42 -1.23 -14.40
CA ILE A 120 -4.63 -1.31 -15.86
C ILE A 120 -3.35 -1.80 -16.56
N ARG A 121 -2.17 -1.42 -16.08
CA ARG A 121 -0.89 -1.85 -16.67
C ARG A 121 -0.60 -3.34 -16.46
N ASP A 122 -1.17 -3.95 -15.43
CA ASP A 122 -1.16 -5.41 -15.23
C ASP A 122 -1.98 -6.15 -16.30
N ARG A 123 -3.12 -5.57 -16.75
CA ARG A 123 -3.92 -6.12 -17.87
C ARG A 123 -3.24 -6.01 -19.22
N ALA A 124 -2.56 -4.89 -19.50
CA ALA A 124 -1.89 -4.68 -20.79
C ALA A 124 -0.67 -5.59 -21.01
N LYS A 125 0.02 -6.01 -19.94
CA LYS A 125 1.14 -6.97 -20.04
C LYS A 125 0.70 -8.42 -20.31
N ARG A 126 -0.59 -8.75 -20.16
CA ARG A 126 -1.13 -10.12 -20.33
C ARG A 126 -1.64 -10.44 -21.74
N GLY A 127 -1.48 -9.55 -22.72
CA GLY A 127 -1.68 -9.87 -24.13
C GLY A 127 -3.02 -10.53 -24.45
N TRP A 128 -4.13 -9.78 -24.28
CA TRP A 128 -5.42 -10.14 -24.87
C TRP A 128 -5.69 -9.20 -26.05
N TYR A 129 -5.06 -9.51 -27.18
CA TYR A 129 -5.54 -9.29 -28.55
C TYR A 129 -5.10 -10.49 -29.36
#